data_AF-A0A7K2IYI8-F1
#
_entry.id   AF-A0A7K2IYI8-F1
#
_cell.length_a   1.000
_cell.length_b   1.000
_cell.length_c   1.000
_cell.angle_alpha   90.00
_cell.angle_beta   90.00
_cell.angle_gamma   90.00
#
_symmetry.space_group_name_H-M   'P 1'
#
loop_
_entity.id
_entity.type
_entity.pdbx_description
1 polymer ?
#
loop_
_entity_poly.entity_id
_entity_poly.type
_entity_poly.pdbx_seq_one_letter_code
_entity_poly.pdbx_strand_id
1 'polypeptide(L)'
;MTFANLGASLRLEKGLVCGISESELTELRAKLGSPLPGAYENFMRHLGRGAGNLFVGTDIFFPQVIDFQQGMKDFLIEEGVEEYIADESVAFASHQGYQVYWMNSRNEFDPTVLMHQEGESHVLSRWDSFSDFIWSHSTAARAPQIDHP
;
A
#
# COMPACT_ATOMS: atom_id res chain seq x y z
N MET A 1 -2.54 -6.80 -16.33
CA MET A 1 -1.40 -5.99 -16.80
C MET A 1 -0.21 -6.28 -15.89
N THR A 2 1.01 -6.40 -16.42
CA THR A 2 2.22 -6.68 -15.61
C THR A 2 3.00 -5.38 -15.34
N PHE A 3 3.53 -5.23 -14.12
CA PHE A 3 4.28 -4.04 -13.69
C PHE A 3 5.53 -3.73 -14.55
N ALA A 4 6.04 -4.72 -15.27
CA ALA A 4 7.09 -4.53 -16.28
C ALA A 4 6.71 -3.48 -17.35
N ASN A 5 5.42 -3.36 -17.68
CA ASN A 5 4.92 -2.33 -18.61
C ASN A 5 4.57 -1.00 -17.93
N LEU A 6 4.39 -0.95 -16.59
CA LEU A 6 4.16 0.29 -15.86
C LEU A 6 5.43 1.16 -15.82
N GLY A 7 6.62 0.56 -15.74
CA GLY A 7 7.89 1.28 -15.63
C GLY A 7 8.18 2.28 -16.76
N ALA A 8 7.50 2.17 -17.91
CA ALA A 8 7.64 3.12 -19.03
C ALA A 8 6.74 4.37 -18.90
N SER A 9 5.67 4.31 -18.11
CA SER A 9 4.72 5.43 -17.91
C SER A 9 4.86 6.11 -16.54
N LEU A 10 5.41 5.39 -15.56
CA LEU A 10 5.82 5.95 -14.28
C LEU A 10 7.13 6.73 -14.50
N ARG A 11 7.23 7.99 -14.09
CA ARG A 11 8.52 8.72 -14.01
C ARG A 11 9.37 8.16 -12.86
N LEU A 12 9.74 6.88 -12.95
CA LEU A 12 10.70 6.25 -12.07
C LEU A 12 12.08 6.60 -12.62
N GLU A 13 12.84 7.42 -11.90
CA GLU A 13 14.24 7.65 -12.28
C GLU A 13 14.97 6.30 -12.28
N LYS A 14 15.54 5.94 -13.44
CA LYS A 14 16.33 4.72 -13.60
C LYS A 14 17.45 4.70 -12.56
N GLY A 15 17.41 3.73 -11.63
CA GLY A 15 18.38 3.58 -10.54
C GLY A 15 17.79 3.71 -9.13
N LEU A 16 16.53 4.17 -9.00
CA LEU A 16 15.88 4.35 -7.69
C LEU A 16 14.73 3.37 -7.42
N VAL A 17 14.53 2.40 -8.31
CA VAL A 17 13.56 1.31 -8.12
C VAL A 17 14.25 0.04 -7.69
N CYS A 18 13.78 -0.54 -6.60
CA CYS A 18 14.40 -1.73 -6.01
C CYS A 18 13.30 -2.64 -5.48
N GLY A 19 13.28 -3.88 -5.96
CA GLY A 19 12.41 -4.93 -5.46
C GLY A 19 13.00 -5.66 -4.26
N ILE A 20 12.21 -6.59 -3.72
CA ILE A 20 12.67 -7.56 -2.72
C ILE A 20 12.95 -8.93 -3.35
N SER A 21 13.83 -9.70 -2.72
CA SER A 21 14.17 -11.08 -3.09
C SER A 21 13.04 -12.07 -2.79
N GLU A 22 13.08 -13.28 -3.36
CA GLU A 22 12.09 -14.32 -3.03
C GLU A 22 12.14 -14.77 -1.56
N SER A 23 13.31 -14.71 -0.90
CA SER A 23 13.41 -14.98 0.54
C SER A 23 12.70 -13.91 1.37
N GLU A 24 12.85 -12.64 1.02
CA GLU A 24 12.16 -11.53 1.69
C GLU A 24 10.67 -11.53 1.38
N LEU A 25 10.29 -11.92 0.16
CA LEU A 25 8.88 -12.10 -0.19
C LEU A 25 8.26 -13.26 0.60
N THR A 26 9.02 -14.32 0.87
CA THR A 26 8.58 -15.41 1.74
C THR A 26 8.39 -14.93 3.18
N GLU A 27 9.29 -14.08 3.68
CA GLU A 27 9.14 -13.44 4.99
C GLU A 27 7.89 -12.54 5.04
N LEU A 28 7.69 -11.71 4.00
CA LEU A 28 6.51 -10.87 3.88
C LEU A 28 5.22 -11.70 3.92
N ARG A 29 5.14 -12.80 3.15
CA ARG A 29 3.99 -13.73 3.18
C ARG A 29 3.79 -14.35 4.57
N ALA A 30 4.86 -14.69 5.28
CA ALA A 30 4.76 -15.26 6.62
C ALA A 30 4.22 -14.24 7.64
N LYS A 31 4.52 -12.95 7.45
CA LYS A 31 4.13 -11.87 8.36
C LYS A 31 2.75 -11.29 8.08
N LEU A 32 2.45 -11.00 6.80
CA LEU A 32 1.18 -10.42 6.39
C LEU A 32 0.10 -11.48 6.17
N GLY A 33 0.49 -12.76 6.12
CA GLY A 33 -0.36 -13.91 5.82
C GLY A 33 -0.28 -14.34 4.35
N SER A 34 -0.56 -15.61 4.09
CA SER A 34 -0.58 -16.21 2.74
C SER A 34 -2.00 -16.69 2.35
N PRO A 35 -2.44 -16.52 1.08
CA PRO A 35 -1.72 -15.90 -0.05
C PRO A 35 -1.61 -14.38 0.07
N LEU A 36 -0.70 -13.75 -0.68
CA LEU A 36 -0.74 -12.29 -0.90
C LEU A 36 -1.41 -12.01 -2.25
N PRO A 37 -2.13 -10.88 -2.39
CA PRO A 37 -2.63 -10.45 -3.69
C PRO A 37 -1.52 -10.40 -4.75
N GLY A 38 -1.79 -10.94 -5.92
CA GLY A 38 -0.78 -11.09 -6.97
C GLY A 38 -0.26 -9.75 -7.51
N ALA A 39 -1.10 -8.71 -7.57
CA ALA A 39 -0.69 -7.36 -7.94
C ALA A 39 0.27 -6.76 -6.90
N TYR A 40 -0.03 -6.91 -5.62
CA TYR A 40 0.84 -6.46 -4.53
C TYR A 40 2.17 -7.23 -4.50
N GLU A 41 2.13 -8.54 -4.72
CA GLU A 41 3.33 -9.37 -4.82
C GLU A 41 4.23 -8.92 -5.98
N ASN A 42 3.63 -8.59 -7.13
CA ASN A 42 4.37 -8.04 -8.27
C ASN A 42 4.95 -6.67 -7.95
N PHE A 43 4.23 -5.80 -7.25
CA PHE A 43 4.78 -4.54 -6.76
C PHE A 43 6.00 -4.78 -5.88
N MET A 44 5.91 -5.68 -4.91
CA MET A 44 7.01 -5.97 -3.99
C MET A 44 8.25 -6.51 -4.72
N ARG A 45 8.08 -7.38 -5.72
CA ARG A 45 9.19 -7.89 -6.54
C ARG A 45 9.94 -6.83 -7.35
N HIS A 46 9.29 -5.71 -7.69
CA HIS A 46 9.89 -4.69 -8.57
C HIS A 46 10.21 -3.38 -7.85
N LEU A 47 9.46 -3.06 -6.79
CA LEU A 47 9.43 -1.78 -6.10
C LEU A 47 9.44 -1.91 -4.57
N GLY A 48 9.46 -3.13 -4.02
CA GLY A 48 9.25 -3.38 -2.59
C GLY A 48 10.27 -2.78 -1.63
N ARG A 49 11.41 -2.26 -2.11
CA ARG A 49 12.40 -1.52 -1.30
C ARG A 49 12.49 -0.05 -1.67
N GLY A 50 12.03 0.34 -2.86
CA GLY A 50 12.05 1.72 -3.30
C GLY A 50 11.39 1.91 -4.65
N ALA A 51 10.73 3.06 -4.78
CA ALA A 51 10.03 3.50 -5.99
C ALA A 51 10.44 4.93 -6.42
N GLY A 52 11.70 5.33 -6.16
CA GLY A 52 12.16 6.70 -6.36
C GLY A 52 11.47 7.69 -5.42
N ASN A 53 10.93 8.77 -5.98
CA ASN A 53 10.23 9.82 -5.24
C ASN A 53 8.73 9.52 -5.04
N LEU A 54 8.25 8.34 -5.43
CA LEU A 54 6.89 7.91 -5.10
C LEU A 54 6.83 7.50 -3.64
N PHE A 55 5.71 7.78 -2.99
CA PHE A 55 5.43 7.37 -1.61
C PHE A 55 6.38 7.96 -0.56
N VAL A 56 6.96 9.15 -0.81
CA VAL A 56 7.72 9.88 0.22
C VAL A 56 6.80 10.20 1.41
N GLY A 57 7.23 9.82 2.61
CA GLY A 57 6.42 9.93 3.83
C GLY A 57 5.43 8.79 4.05
N THR A 58 5.40 7.79 3.16
CA THR A 58 4.58 6.58 3.31
C THR A 58 5.46 5.38 3.58
N ASP A 59 5.19 4.70 4.69
CA ASP A 59 5.77 3.40 5.01
C ASP A 59 5.02 2.33 4.20
N ILE A 60 5.50 2.05 2.98
CA ILE A 60 4.93 1.05 2.05
C ILE A 60 5.95 -0.03 1.64
N PHE A 61 7.22 0.17 1.99
CA PHE A 61 8.33 -0.68 1.57
C PHE A 61 8.73 -1.67 2.68
N PHE A 62 9.39 -2.74 2.27
CA PHE A 62 10.04 -3.70 3.15
C PHE A 62 11.35 -3.13 3.72
N PRO A 63 11.68 -3.39 5.00
CA PRO A 63 10.92 -4.21 5.95
C PRO A 63 9.83 -3.46 6.73
N GLN A 64 9.76 -2.13 6.63
CA GLN A 64 8.89 -1.29 7.47
C GLN A 64 7.42 -1.73 7.44
N VAL A 65 6.93 -2.14 6.27
CA VAL A 65 5.56 -2.65 6.05
C VAL A 65 5.14 -3.83 6.93
N ILE A 66 6.11 -4.59 7.44
CA ILE A 66 5.87 -5.72 8.34
C ILE A 66 5.59 -5.23 9.76
N ASP A 67 6.32 -4.21 10.20
CA ASP A 67 6.39 -3.83 11.62
C ASP A 67 5.11 -3.14 12.12
N PHE A 68 4.35 -2.51 11.23
CA PHE A 68 3.15 -1.77 11.61
C PHE A 68 1.82 -2.51 11.38
N GLN A 69 1.83 -3.77 10.93
CA GLN A 69 0.59 -4.53 10.68
C GLN A 69 -0.30 -4.64 11.92
N GLN A 70 0.31 -4.96 13.06
CA GLN A 70 -0.44 -5.04 14.33
C GLN A 70 -0.91 -3.64 14.75
N GLY A 71 -0.03 -2.63 14.65
CA GLY A 71 -0.36 -1.25 14.95
C GLY A 71 -1.52 -0.70 14.11
N MET A 72 -1.65 -1.10 12.84
CA MET A 72 -2.83 -0.75 12.03
C MET A 72 -4.10 -1.33 12.63
N LYS A 73 -4.11 -2.63 12.94
CA LYS A 73 -5.34 -3.28 13.41
C LYS A 73 -5.80 -2.63 14.70
N ASP A 74 -4.86 -2.35 15.60
CA ASP A 74 -5.12 -1.66 16.85
C ASP A 74 -5.66 -0.24 16.57
N PHE A 75 -5.02 0.53 15.67
CA PHE A 75 -5.47 1.86 15.26
C PHE A 75 -6.90 1.87 14.70
N LEU A 76 -7.25 0.96 13.79
CA LEU A 76 -8.57 0.95 13.18
C LEU A 76 -9.69 0.52 14.16
N ILE A 77 -9.35 -0.29 15.18
CA ILE A 77 -10.26 -0.60 16.29
C ILE A 77 -10.43 0.62 17.20
N GLU A 78 -9.35 1.36 17.48
CA GLU A 78 -9.39 2.58 18.29
C GLU A 78 -10.24 3.67 17.62
N GLU A 79 -10.16 3.81 16.30
CA GLU A 79 -10.94 4.75 15.50
C GLU A 79 -12.40 4.31 15.26
N GLY A 80 -12.77 3.08 15.63
CA GLY A 80 -14.15 2.57 15.48
C GLY A 80 -14.55 2.28 14.03
N VAL A 81 -13.59 1.94 13.17
CA VAL A 81 -13.80 1.61 11.75
C VAL A 81 -13.45 0.15 11.43
N GLU A 82 -13.42 -0.71 12.45
CA GLU A 82 -13.09 -2.14 12.33
C GLU A 82 -14.06 -2.91 11.41
N GLU A 83 -15.27 -2.39 11.21
CA GLU A 83 -16.28 -2.93 10.30
C GLU A 83 -15.83 -3.01 8.83
N TYR A 84 -14.83 -2.21 8.45
CA TYR A 84 -14.24 -2.21 7.10
C TYR A 84 -13.05 -3.17 6.96
N ILE A 85 -12.69 -3.90 8.03
CA ILE A 85 -11.61 -4.88 8.03
C ILE A 85 -12.20 -6.28 8.13
N ALA A 86 -11.93 -7.08 7.11
CA ALA A 86 -12.17 -8.52 7.17
C ALA A 86 -10.91 -9.26 7.61
N ASP A 87 -11.06 -10.51 8.06
CA ASP A 87 -9.92 -11.40 8.34
C ASP A 87 -8.97 -11.55 7.14
N GLU A 88 -9.52 -11.40 5.94
CA GLU A 88 -8.77 -11.46 4.70
C GLU A 88 -8.16 -10.14 4.24
N SER A 89 -8.39 -9.04 4.97
CA SER A 89 -7.79 -7.74 4.64
C SER A 89 -6.27 -7.73 4.89
N VAL A 90 -5.56 -6.91 4.11
CA VAL A 90 -4.10 -6.81 4.17
C VAL A 90 -3.71 -5.35 4.27
N ALA A 91 -3.18 -4.92 5.42
CA ALA A 91 -2.51 -3.62 5.49
C ALA A 91 -1.32 -3.63 4.56
N PHE A 92 -1.03 -2.51 3.94
CA PHE A 92 0.20 -2.43 3.16
C PHE A 92 0.86 -1.06 3.19
N ALA A 93 0.23 -0.03 3.77
CA ALA A 93 0.85 1.27 3.88
C ALA A 93 0.34 2.07 5.08
N SER A 94 1.20 2.90 5.66
CA SER A 94 0.83 4.03 6.52
C SER A 94 1.47 5.31 5.98
N HIS A 95 0.75 6.43 6.01
CA HIS A 95 1.32 7.73 5.65
C HIS A 95 1.40 8.62 6.89
N GLN A 96 2.64 8.99 7.24
CA GLN A 96 2.99 9.88 8.37
C GLN A 96 2.35 9.50 9.73
N GLY A 97 1.94 8.23 9.91
CA GLY A 97 1.39 7.71 11.16
C GLY A 97 -0.10 7.97 11.42
N TYR A 98 -0.80 8.74 10.57
CA TYR A 98 -2.20 9.11 10.78
C TYR A 98 -3.13 8.70 9.62
N GLN A 99 -2.59 8.14 8.54
CA GLN A 99 -3.38 7.51 7.47
C GLN A 99 -2.96 6.07 7.29
N VAL A 100 -3.93 5.17 7.11
CA VAL A 100 -3.68 3.76 6.89
C VAL A 100 -4.39 3.24 5.65
N TYR A 101 -3.69 2.39 4.90
CA TYR A 101 -4.12 1.82 3.63
C TYR A 101 -4.16 0.28 3.73
N TRP A 102 -5.27 -0.31 3.30
CA TRP A 102 -5.42 -1.77 3.26
C TRP A 102 -6.14 -2.23 1.99
N MET A 103 -5.82 -3.46 1.57
CA MET A 103 -6.58 -4.21 0.58
C MET A 103 -7.67 -4.98 1.29
N ASN A 104 -8.90 -4.97 0.76
CA ASN A 104 -10.05 -5.61 1.39
C ASN A 104 -9.99 -7.14 1.38
N SER A 105 -9.32 -7.75 0.40
CA SER A 105 -9.16 -9.21 0.28
C SER A 105 -7.73 -9.61 -0.07
N ARG A 106 -7.27 -10.71 0.52
CA ARG A 106 -6.00 -11.36 0.17
C ARG A 106 -6.15 -12.42 -0.92
N ASN A 107 -7.37 -12.82 -1.21
CA ASN A 107 -7.70 -13.91 -2.14
C ASN A 107 -7.95 -13.40 -3.56
N GLU A 108 -8.21 -12.11 -3.72
CA GLU A 108 -8.28 -11.44 -5.02
C GLU A 108 -6.88 -11.13 -5.57
N PHE A 109 -6.72 -11.21 -6.88
CA PHE A 109 -5.43 -10.91 -7.52
C PHE A 109 -5.06 -9.43 -7.39
N ASP A 110 -6.04 -8.54 -7.55
CA ASP A 110 -5.87 -7.07 -7.56
C ASP A 110 -7.03 -6.42 -6.80
N PRO A 111 -7.01 -6.47 -5.45
CA PRO A 111 -8.17 -6.16 -4.61
C PRO A 111 -8.42 -4.65 -4.51
N THR A 112 -9.63 -4.28 -4.11
CA THR A 112 -9.98 -2.90 -3.75
C THR A 112 -9.09 -2.40 -2.60
N VAL A 113 -8.63 -1.15 -2.72
CA VAL A 113 -7.88 -0.46 -1.67
C VAL A 113 -8.78 0.54 -0.96
N LEU A 114 -8.67 0.58 0.36
CA LEU A 114 -9.37 1.50 1.25
C LEU A 114 -8.34 2.33 2.03
N MET A 115 -8.69 3.55 2.40
CA MET A 115 -7.89 4.42 3.26
C MET A 115 -8.74 5.07 4.33
N HIS A 116 -8.21 5.07 5.55
CA HIS A 116 -8.75 5.79 6.69
C HIS A 116 -7.72 6.76 7.26
N GLN A 117 -8.21 7.87 7.81
CA GLN A 117 -7.43 8.92 8.43
C GLN A 117 -7.96 9.16 9.84
N GLU A 118 -7.03 9.33 10.79
CA GLU A 118 -7.35 9.64 12.18
C GLU A 118 -8.34 10.83 12.30
N GLY A 119 -9.33 10.67 13.16
CA GLY A 119 -10.36 11.67 13.44
C GLY A 119 -11.56 11.66 12.50
N GLU A 120 -11.57 10.78 11.49
CA GLU A 120 -12.71 10.60 10.60
C GLU A 120 -13.64 9.49 11.08
N SER A 121 -14.91 9.54 10.70
CA SER A 121 -15.91 8.53 11.12
C SER A 121 -16.16 7.45 10.08
N HIS A 122 -15.48 7.51 8.93
CA HIS A 122 -15.69 6.62 7.80
C HIS A 122 -14.40 6.49 6.95
N VAL A 123 -14.39 5.50 6.05
CA VAL A 123 -13.35 5.38 5.03
C VAL A 123 -13.41 6.62 4.12
N LEU A 124 -12.27 7.32 4.00
CA LEU A 124 -12.19 8.55 3.21
C LEU A 124 -12.02 8.28 1.72
N SER A 125 -11.23 7.26 1.38
CA SER A 125 -10.87 6.99 -0.01
C SER A 125 -10.95 5.51 -0.34
N ARG A 126 -11.33 5.25 -1.60
CA ARG A 126 -11.43 3.92 -2.18
C ARG A 126 -10.85 3.93 -3.60
N TRP A 127 -10.06 2.91 -3.91
CA TRP A 127 -9.63 2.61 -5.27
C TRP A 127 -10.18 1.25 -5.68
N ASP A 128 -10.61 1.13 -6.94
CA ASP A 128 -11.20 -0.12 -7.44
C ASP A 128 -10.24 -1.30 -7.36
N SER A 129 -8.93 -1.03 -7.48
CA SER A 129 -7.86 -2.03 -7.35
C SER A 129 -6.57 -1.46 -6.76
N PHE A 130 -5.65 -2.33 -6.34
CA PHE A 130 -4.30 -1.95 -5.92
C PHE A 130 -3.49 -1.36 -7.08
N SER A 131 -3.65 -1.89 -8.31
CA SER A 131 -3.05 -1.29 -9.49
C SER A 131 -3.53 0.15 -9.73
N ASP A 132 -4.82 0.44 -9.53
CA ASP A 132 -5.37 1.79 -9.66
C ASP A 132 -4.82 2.73 -8.57
N PHE A 133 -4.63 2.22 -7.35
CA PHE A 133 -3.92 2.94 -6.29
C PHE A 133 -2.51 3.33 -6.75
N ILE A 134 -1.70 2.40 -7.26
CA ILE A 134 -0.35 2.70 -7.75
C ILE A 134 -0.37 3.69 -8.93
N TRP A 135 -1.31 3.52 -9.86
CA TRP A 135 -1.44 4.41 -11.03
C TRP A 135 -1.83 5.84 -10.63
N SER A 136 -2.76 6.01 -9.69
CA SER A 136 -3.16 7.34 -9.22
C SER A 136 -2.00 8.07 -8.55
N HIS A 137 -1.21 7.40 -7.69
CA HIS A 137 -0.08 8.02 -6.98
C HIS A 137 1.11 8.36 -7.87
N SER A 138 1.21 7.71 -9.02
CA SER A 138 2.31 7.93 -9.96
C SER A 138 2.03 8.95 -11.05
N THR A 139 0.74 9.18 -11.34
CA THR A 139 0.28 10.21 -12.27
C THR A 139 -0.07 11.52 -11.56
N ALA A 140 -0.28 11.50 -10.24
CA ALA A 140 -0.62 12.65 -9.40
C ALA A 140 0.50 13.70 -9.21
N ALA A 141 1.49 13.76 -10.11
CA ALA A 141 2.40 14.89 -10.20
C ALA A 141 1.68 16.15 -10.72
N ARG A 142 0.79 16.75 -9.89
CA ARG A 142 0.35 18.17 -9.84
C ARG A 142 -0.98 18.44 -9.10
N ALA A 143 -1.32 17.72 -8.03
CA ALA A 143 -2.28 18.31 -7.07
C ALA A 143 -1.49 19.24 -6.13
N PRO A 144 -1.80 20.55 -6.04
CA PRO A 144 -1.24 21.37 -4.98
C PRO A 144 -1.67 20.74 -3.66
N GLN A 145 -0.69 20.46 -2.80
CA GLN A 145 -0.92 20.15 -1.41
C GLN A 145 -1.73 21.32 -0.86
N ILE A 146 -3.01 21.09 -0.55
CA ILE A 146 -3.80 22.09 0.16
C ILE A 146 -3.25 22.07 1.57
N ASP A 147 -2.37 23.02 1.85
CA ASP A 147 -2.09 23.41 3.23
C ASP A 147 -3.43 23.74 3.86
N HIS A 148 -3.86 22.89 4.79
CA HIS A 148 -4.92 23.28 5.69
C HIS A 148 -4.39 24.41 6.58
N PRO A 149 -5.17 25.49 6.76
CA PRO A 149 -4.75 26.70 7.45
C PRO A 149 -4.38 26.48 8.92
#